data_AF-A0AAV0NTF6-F1
#
_entry.id   AF-A0AAV0NTF6-F1
#
_cell.length_a   1.000
_cell.length_b   1.000
_cell.length_c   1.000
_cell.angle_alpha   90.00
_cell.angle_beta   90.00
_cell.angle_gamma   90.00
#
_symmetry.space_group_name_H-M   'P 1'
#
loop_
_entity.id
_entity.type
_entity.pdbx_description
1 polymer ?
#
loop_
_entity_poly.entity_id
_entity_poly.type
_entity_poly.pdbx_seq_one_letter_code
_entity_poly.pdbx_strand_id
1 'polypeptide(L)'
;MLLLLLNPASSLLFSPLFFTLGISPKGRATARSYAPAGMAKHSVSWPLVHKRWLLGLLIMLSISTVIAFFIRSALDSCDRHLEQVSQESSANAPVPPNPLSFMRSKRVLMVSHELSLSGGPLLLMELAFLLRTVGAGVSWITIQKPLQTDGVIYNLEDKMLVRGVQVISAKGQEAIDAALTADLVVLNTAVAGKWLDPVLKGNLSRVLPKVLWWIHEMRGHYFKLDFVKHLPLVAGAMIDSHVTADYWKNRTQERLGIKMPETYVVHLGNSKELMEVAEDSIANRVLREHIRESLEVRDEDLLFGIINSMNFL
;
A
#
# COMPACT_ATOMS: atom_id res chain seq x y z
N MET A 1 -37.44 10.54 -0.18
CA MET A 1 -38.81 10.99 0.14
C MET A 1 -38.97 10.95 1.66
N LEU A 2 -39.77 11.86 2.23
CA LEU A 2 -39.77 12.28 3.65
C LEU A 2 -38.59 13.21 4.04
N LEU A 3 -38.90 14.14 4.96
CA LEU A 3 -38.33 15.48 5.12
C LEU A 3 -37.96 15.76 6.59
N LEU A 4 -37.00 16.66 6.83
CA LEU A 4 -36.95 17.61 7.99
C LEU A 4 -36.79 17.01 9.42
N LEU A 5 -36.16 17.63 10.44
CA LEU A 5 -35.48 18.93 10.71
C LEU A 5 -34.14 18.65 11.47
N LEU A 6 -33.30 19.58 12.00
CA LEU A 6 -33.41 21.03 12.22
C LEU A 6 -32.08 21.80 11.94
N ASN A 7 -31.28 22.15 12.96
CA ASN A 7 -30.13 23.09 12.91
C ASN A 7 -29.22 22.94 14.18
N PRO A 8 -28.08 23.67 14.28
CA PRO A 8 -26.89 23.22 15.01
C PRO A 8 -26.50 24.12 16.21
N ALA A 9 -25.20 24.06 16.57
CA ALA A 9 -24.41 24.95 17.44
C ALA A 9 -24.14 24.45 18.87
N SER A 10 -22.89 24.03 19.10
CA SER A 10 -22.16 24.16 20.36
C SER A 10 -20.66 24.00 20.07
N SER A 11 -19.96 25.11 19.87
CA SER A 11 -18.51 25.12 19.79
C SER A 11 -17.92 25.13 21.20
N LEU A 12 -17.22 24.06 21.61
CA LEU A 12 -16.37 24.10 22.80
C LEU A 12 -14.98 23.54 22.51
N LEU A 13 -13.99 24.39 22.77
CA LEU A 13 -12.57 24.07 22.78
C LEU A 13 -12.25 23.16 23.96
N PHE A 14 -11.37 22.17 23.77
CA PHE A 14 -10.56 21.63 24.87
C PHE A 14 -9.17 21.22 24.40
N SER A 15 -8.16 21.93 24.91
CA SER A 15 -6.76 21.49 24.86
C SER A 15 -6.51 20.46 25.96
N PRO A 16 -5.65 19.44 25.74
CA PRO A 16 -5.24 18.53 26.80
C PRO A 16 -4.22 19.20 27.73
N LEU A 17 -4.56 19.34 29.01
CA LEU A 17 -3.63 19.78 30.05
C LEU A 17 -2.85 18.58 30.59
N PHE A 18 -1.55 18.76 30.79
CA PHE A 18 -0.69 17.77 31.45
C PHE A 18 -1.13 17.57 32.91
N PHE A 19 -1.07 16.32 33.39
CA PHE A 19 -0.87 16.03 34.81
C PHE A 19 0.15 14.92 35.01
N THR A 20 1.36 15.32 35.40
CA THR A 20 2.37 14.44 36.00
C THR A 20 2.08 14.28 37.49
N LEU A 21 2.08 13.04 37.99
CA LEU A 21 2.22 12.76 39.42
C LEU A 21 3.33 11.73 39.62
N GLY A 22 4.47 12.19 40.12
CA GLY A 22 5.56 11.33 40.57
C GLY A 22 5.45 11.03 42.05
N ILE A 23 5.89 9.83 42.46
CA ILE A 23 6.18 9.50 43.86
C ILE A 23 7.64 9.02 43.95
N SER A 24 8.32 9.48 45.00
CA SER A 24 9.78 9.44 45.18
C SER A 24 10.25 8.18 45.96
N PRO A 25 11.53 7.74 45.86
CA PRO A 25 11.97 6.40 46.28
C PRO A 25 12.63 6.33 47.67
N LYS A 26 12.88 5.12 48.20
CA LYS A 26 13.82 4.87 49.32
C LYS A 26 14.25 3.39 49.49
N GLY A 27 15.51 3.17 49.90
CA GLY A 27 16.07 1.88 50.39
C GLY A 27 16.85 1.09 49.32
N ARG A 28 18.17 1.24 49.11
CA ARG A 28 19.36 1.00 49.96
C ARG A 28 19.85 -0.46 49.98
N ALA A 29 20.79 -0.73 49.07
CA ALA A 29 21.97 -1.62 49.10
C ALA A 29 22.10 -2.78 50.11
N THR A 30 22.62 -3.92 49.62
CA THR A 30 23.83 -4.56 50.16
C THR A 30 24.47 -5.49 49.13
N ALA A 31 25.80 -5.59 49.16
CA ALA A 31 26.59 -6.49 48.30
C ALA A 31 27.14 -7.67 49.11
N ARG A 32 27.41 -8.80 48.45
CA ARG A 32 28.35 -9.82 48.92
C ARG A 32 28.96 -10.59 47.76
N SER A 33 30.28 -10.53 47.62
CA SER A 33 31.07 -11.44 46.80
C SER A 33 31.45 -12.67 47.61
N TYR A 34 31.61 -13.81 46.93
CA TYR A 34 32.57 -14.85 47.33
C TYR A 34 33.24 -15.43 46.09
N ALA A 35 34.52 -15.78 46.23
CA ALA A 35 35.42 -16.21 45.15
C ALA A 35 35.39 -17.75 44.96
N PRO A 36 36.04 -18.29 43.90
CA PRO A 36 35.76 -19.65 43.42
C PRO A 36 36.65 -20.75 44.03
N ALA A 37 36.18 -21.99 43.97
CA ALA A 37 36.97 -23.20 44.16
C ALA A 37 36.33 -24.43 43.46
N GLY A 38 37.14 -25.41 43.07
CA GLY A 38 36.67 -26.77 42.74
C GLY A 38 36.81 -27.19 41.28
N MET A 39 37.92 -27.87 40.96
CA MET A 39 38.15 -28.51 39.66
C MET A 39 37.55 -29.92 39.64
N ALA A 40 36.71 -30.24 38.65
CA ALA A 40 36.31 -31.63 38.35
C ALA A 40 36.17 -31.84 36.84
N LYS A 41 37.15 -32.52 36.23
CA LYS A 41 37.07 -32.95 34.83
C LYS A 41 36.28 -34.25 34.73
N HIS A 42 35.03 -34.19 34.28
CA HIS A 42 34.31 -35.37 33.80
C HIS A 42 34.33 -35.42 32.27
N SER A 43 35.13 -36.33 31.72
CA SER A 43 35.08 -36.72 30.32
C SER A 43 33.82 -37.55 30.06
N VAL A 44 32.70 -36.88 29.74
CA VAL A 44 31.48 -37.56 29.30
C VAL A 44 31.68 -38.02 27.85
N SER A 45 31.97 -39.31 27.68
CA SER A 45 31.94 -39.95 26.37
C SER A 45 30.50 -39.93 25.84
N TRP A 46 30.22 -39.05 24.88
CA TRP A 46 28.92 -38.99 24.23
C TRP A 46 28.64 -40.30 23.49
N PRO A 47 27.53 -41.02 23.78
CA PRO A 47 27.23 -42.27 23.11
C PRO A 47 26.86 -42.04 21.64
N LEU A 48 27.25 -42.97 20.76
CA LEU A 48 26.98 -42.95 19.30
C LEU A 48 25.50 -42.75 18.93
N VAL A 49 24.59 -42.98 19.87
CA VAL A 49 23.13 -42.83 19.73
C VAL A 49 22.73 -41.39 19.37
N HIS A 50 23.38 -40.38 19.95
CA HIS A 50 22.97 -38.99 19.73
C HIS A 50 23.30 -38.50 18.30
N LYS A 51 24.40 -39.00 17.72
CA LYS A 51 24.80 -38.71 16.33
C LYS A 51 23.83 -39.30 15.30
N ARG A 52 23.19 -40.44 15.60
CA ARG A 52 22.12 -41.03 14.77
C ARG A 52 20.82 -40.21 14.82
N TRP A 53 20.44 -39.71 16.00
CA TRP A 53 19.28 -38.83 16.17
C TRP A 53 19.45 -37.48 15.46
N LEU A 54 20.61 -36.84 15.58
CA LEU A 54 20.95 -35.62 14.84
C LEU A 54 20.93 -35.81 13.33
N LEU A 55 21.42 -36.95 12.82
CA LEU A 55 21.35 -37.28 11.40
C LEU A 55 19.89 -37.49 10.94
N GLY A 56 19.06 -38.16 11.75
CA GLY A 56 17.64 -38.31 11.49
C GLY A 56 16.90 -36.96 11.43
N LEU A 57 17.18 -36.05 12.36
CA LEU A 57 16.64 -34.68 12.35
C LEU A 57 17.07 -33.89 11.11
N LEU A 58 18.33 -33.98 10.70
CA LEU A 58 18.84 -33.33 9.47
C LEU A 58 18.17 -33.89 8.20
N ILE A 59 17.98 -35.21 8.13
CA ILE A 59 17.27 -35.86 7.01
C ILE A 59 15.80 -35.42 6.99
N MET A 60 15.11 -35.38 8.13
CA MET A 60 13.74 -34.89 8.22
C MET A 60 13.62 -33.41 7.82
N LEU A 61 14.56 -32.55 8.24
CA LEU A 61 14.58 -31.14 7.83
C LEU A 61 14.80 -31.00 6.32
N SER A 62 15.71 -31.79 5.74
CA SER A 62 16.00 -31.80 4.30
C SER A 62 14.83 -32.33 3.47
N ILE A 63 14.11 -33.35 3.95
CA ILE A 63 12.91 -33.86 3.28
C ILE A 63 11.79 -32.83 3.38
N SER A 64 11.62 -32.17 4.54
CA SER A 64 10.64 -31.11 4.72
C SER A 64 10.88 -29.92 3.79
N THR A 65 12.13 -29.49 3.57
CA THR A 65 12.42 -28.39 2.62
C THR A 65 12.18 -28.81 1.18
N VAL A 66 12.51 -30.05 0.79
CA VAL A 66 12.23 -30.57 -0.56
C VAL A 66 10.72 -30.68 -0.81
N ILE A 67 9.95 -31.19 0.15
CA ILE A 67 8.47 -31.25 0.06
C ILE A 67 7.88 -29.83 -0.01
N ALA A 68 8.38 -28.88 0.79
CA ALA A 68 7.93 -27.48 0.71
C ALA A 68 8.23 -26.84 -0.66
N PHE A 69 9.37 -27.17 -1.29
CA PHE A 69 9.66 -26.74 -2.66
C PHE A 69 8.72 -27.37 -3.68
N PHE A 70 8.41 -28.67 -3.57
CA PHE A 70 7.46 -29.34 -4.47
C PHE A 70 6.02 -28.80 -4.31
N ILE A 71 5.55 -28.61 -3.07
CA ILE A 71 4.24 -28.00 -2.80
C ILE A 71 4.20 -26.57 -3.35
N ARG A 72 5.26 -25.77 -3.14
CA ARG A 72 5.33 -24.41 -3.69
C ARG A 72 5.33 -24.39 -5.22
N SER A 73 6.01 -25.33 -5.88
CA SER A 73 5.96 -25.47 -7.35
C SER A 73 4.62 -25.99 -7.88
N ALA A 74 3.92 -26.84 -7.12
CA ALA A 74 2.60 -27.32 -7.48
C ALA A 74 1.55 -26.21 -7.37
N LEU A 75 1.61 -25.39 -6.32
CA LEU A 75 0.74 -24.22 -6.15
C LEU A 75 1.02 -23.14 -7.23
N ASP A 76 2.29 -22.85 -7.52
CA ASP A 76 2.71 -21.93 -8.61
C ASP A 76 2.31 -22.46 -10.01
N SER A 77 2.11 -23.77 -10.15
CA SER A 77 1.58 -24.40 -11.36
C SER A 77 0.05 -24.37 -11.46
N CYS A 78 -0.68 -24.27 -10.34
CA CYS A 78 -2.14 -24.17 -10.33
C CYS A 78 -2.62 -22.78 -10.78
N ASP A 79 -1.94 -21.71 -10.36
CA ASP A 79 -2.23 -20.32 -10.82
C ASP A 79 -2.14 -20.22 -12.35
N ARG A 80 -1.15 -20.88 -12.97
CA ARG A 80 -0.98 -20.90 -14.43
C ARG A 80 -2.05 -21.69 -15.19
N HIS A 81 -2.75 -22.61 -14.55
CA HIS A 81 -3.78 -23.41 -15.21
C HIS A 81 -5.13 -22.68 -15.27
N LEU A 82 -5.38 -21.69 -14.40
CA LEU A 82 -6.56 -20.84 -14.46
C LEU A 82 -6.53 -19.85 -15.64
N GLU A 83 -5.34 -19.35 -16.04
CA GLU A 83 -5.18 -18.54 -17.26
C GLU A 83 -5.48 -19.31 -18.56
N GLN A 84 -5.41 -20.65 -18.55
CA GLN A 84 -5.43 -21.47 -19.78
C GLN A 84 -6.83 -21.95 -20.20
N VAL A 85 -7.84 -21.94 -19.32
CA VAL A 85 -9.20 -22.47 -19.62
C VAL A 85 -10.02 -21.57 -20.56
N SER A 86 -9.56 -20.36 -20.86
CA SER A 86 -10.26 -19.40 -21.72
C SER A 86 -9.83 -19.39 -23.20
N GLN A 87 -8.96 -20.31 -23.66
CA GLN A 87 -8.39 -20.28 -25.03
C GLN A 87 -8.60 -21.56 -25.86
N GLU A 88 -9.83 -22.10 -25.89
CA GLU A 88 -10.23 -23.11 -26.89
C GLU A 88 -11.45 -22.71 -27.75
N SER A 89 -11.51 -21.45 -28.23
CA SER A 89 -12.32 -21.10 -29.43
C SER A 89 -12.03 -19.71 -30.02
N SER A 90 -10.88 -19.48 -30.68
CA SER A 90 -10.71 -18.47 -31.76
C SER A 90 -9.28 -18.37 -32.27
N ALA A 91 -8.86 -19.31 -33.13
CA ALA A 91 -7.61 -19.14 -33.88
C ALA A 91 -7.73 -17.96 -34.88
N ASN A 92 -6.66 -17.16 -34.99
CA ASN A 92 -6.41 -16.12 -36.00
C ASN A 92 -7.07 -14.72 -35.84
N ALA A 93 -7.44 -14.30 -34.63
CA ALA A 93 -7.51 -12.86 -34.33
C ALA A 93 -6.14 -12.35 -33.84
N PRO A 94 -5.57 -11.27 -34.42
CA PRO A 94 -4.36 -10.67 -33.86
C PRO A 94 -4.70 -10.07 -32.48
N VAL A 95 -4.06 -10.58 -31.43
CA VAL A 95 -4.23 -10.05 -30.07
C VAL A 95 -3.90 -8.55 -30.08
N PRO A 96 -4.83 -7.66 -29.68
CA PRO A 96 -4.58 -6.23 -29.70
C PRO A 96 -3.37 -5.91 -28.79
N PRO A 97 -2.45 -5.03 -29.23
CA PRO A 97 -1.28 -4.70 -28.44
C PRO A 97 -1.70 -4.14 -27.09
N ASN A 98 -1.05 -4.58 -26.01
CA ASN A 98 -1.35 -4.12 -24.65
C ASN A 98 -1.35 -2.57 -24.64
N PRO A 99 -2.43 -1.90 -24.18
CA PRO A 99 -2.58 -0.45 -24.28
C PRO A 99 -1.53 0.32 -23.47
N LEU A 100 -0.88 -0.31 -22.49
CA LEU A 100 0.20 0.26 -21.69
C LEU A 100 1.60 -0.07 -22.23
N SER A 101 1.72 -0.67 -23.42
CA SER A 101 3.02 -1.04 -24.03
C SER A 101 3.99 0.14 -24.21
N PHE A 102 3.49 1.37 -24.33
CA PHE A 102 4.28 2.60 -24.37
C PHE A 102 5.02 2.92 -23.06
N MET A 103 4.62 2.30 -21.93
CA MET A 103 5.28 2.44 -20.63
C MET A 103 6.48 1.50 -20.45
N ARG A 104 6.76 0.61 -21.40
CA ARG A 104 7.93 -0.26 -21.37
C ARG A 104 9.22 0.55 -21.22
N SER A 105 10.08 0.15 -20.28
CA SER A 105 11.34 0.82 -19.94
C SER A 105 11.20 2.25 -19.38
N LYS A 106 9.98 2.77 -19.20
CA LYS A 106 9.74 4.07 -18.54
C LYS A 106 9.96 3.97 -17.04
N ARG A 107 10.53 5.02 -16.45
CA ARG A 107 10.62 5.18 -14.99
C ARG A 107 9.42 5.98 -14.49
N VAL A 108 8.64 5.43 -13.58
CA VAL A 108 7.51 6.13 -12.96
C VAL A 108 7.68 6.16 -11.44
N LEU A 109 7.65 7.38 -10.89
CA LEU A 109 7.68 7.62 -9.45
C LEU A 109 6.25 7.87 -8.97
N MET A 110 5.79 7.08 -8.02
CA MET A 110 4.49 7.24 -7.37
C MET A 110 4.69 7.86 -6.00
N VAL A 111 3.85 8.82 -5.63
CA VAL A 111 3.93 9.54 -4.35
C VAL A 111 2.57 9.50 -3.67
N SER A 112 2.45 8.76 -2.58
CA SER A 112 1.26 8.73 -1.73
C SER A 112 1.54 9.42 -0.39
N HIS A 113 0.49 9.91 0.28
CA HIS A 113 0.66 10.46 1.62
C HIS A 113 0.76 9.38 2.71
N GLU A 114 0.19 8.19 2.46
CA GLU A 114 0.20 7.01 3.32
C GLU A 114 0.35 5.72 2.48
N LEU A 115 0.79 4.63 3.10
CA LEU A 115 0.71 3.28 2.55
C LEU A 115 -0.21 2.49 3.47
N SER A 116 -1.43 2.22 2.98
CA SER A 116 -2.52 1.64 3.77
C SER A 116 -3.43 0.79 2.86
N LEU A 117 -4.44 0.17 3.46
CA LEU A 117 -5.50 -0.54 2.75
C LEU A 117 -6.70 0.38 2.42
N SER A 118 -6.49 1.69 2.27
CA SER A 118 -7.53 2.64 1.84
C SER A 118 -7.59 2.73 0.29
N GLY A 119 -8.70 3.24 -0.26
CA GLY A 119 -8.98 3.17 -1.70
C GLY A 119 -7.92 3.80 -2.60
N GLY A 120 -7.42 5.00 -2.27
CA GLY A 120 -6.41 5.70 -3.07
C GLY A 120 -5.06 4.95 -3.13
N PRO A 121 -4.47 4.54 -2.00
CA PRO A 121 -3.28 3.68 -1.97
C PRO A 121 -3.46 2.34 -2.69
N LEU A 122 -4.60 1.65 -2.51
CA LEU A 122 -4.88 0.38 -3.19
C LEU A 122 -4.91 0.54 -4.72
N LEU A 123 -5.61 1.55 -5.22
CA LEU A 123 -5.69 1.87 -6.65
C LEU A 123 -4.31 2.22 -7.23
N LEU A 124 -3.52 3.04 -6.52
CA LEU A 124 -2.17 3.39 -6.98
C LEU A 124 -1.25 2.15 -6.98
N MET A 125 -1.42 1.22 -6.03
CA MET A 125 -0.69 -0.04 -5.98
C MET A 125 -1.08 -0.98 -7.13
N GLU A 126 -2.36 -1.05 -7.50
CA GLU A 126 -2.82 -1.79 -8.68
C GLU A 126 -2.20 -1.22 -9.97
N LEU A 127 -2.24 0.11 -10.16
CA LEU A 127 -1.55 0.77 -11.26
C LEU A 127 -0.04 0.49 -11.25
N ALA A 128 0.61 0.48 -10.09
CA ALA A 128 2.02 0.13 -9.95
C ALA A 128 2.29 -1.28 -10.50
N PHE A 129 1.46 -2.26 -10.15
CA PHE A 129 1.61 -3.64 -10.61
C PHE A 129 1.33 -3.80 -12.12
N LEU A 130 0.32 -3.11 -12.67
CA LEU A 130 0.06 -3.07 -14.11
C LEU A 130 1.22 -2.46 -14.91
N LEU A 131 1.86 -1.42 -14.37
CA LEU A 131 3.04 -0.82 -14.98
C LEU A 131 4.27 -1.74 -14.89
N ARG A 132 4.41 -2.51 -13.81
CA ARG A 132 5.45 -3.54 -13.69
C ARG A 132 5.27 -4.68 -14.69
N THR A 133 4.05 -5.14 -14.98
CA THR A 133 3.83 -6.24 -15.94
C THR A 133 4.20 -5.86 -17.38
N VAL A 134 4.07 -4.59 -17.78
CA VAL A 134 4.55 -4.09 -19.10
C VAL A 134 6.03 -3.70 -19.13
N GLY A 135 6.75 -3.86 -18.02
CA GLY A 135 8.18 -3.63 -17.93
C GLY A 135 8.59 -2.17 -17.67
N ALA A 136 7.74 -1.37 -17.02
CA ALA A 136 8.13 -0.08 -16.47
C ALA A 136 8.96 -0.27 -15.19
N GLY A 137 9.91 0.63 -14.92
CA GLY A 137 10.52 0.78 -13.60
C GLY A 137 9.58 1.59 -12.70
N VAL A 138 9.19 1.06 -11.54
CA VAL A 138 8.27 1.75 -10.63
C VAL A 138 8.93 1.90 -9.25
N SER A 139 8.99 3.15 -8.78
CA SER A 139 9.40 3.51 -7.42
C SER A 139 8.25 4.19 -6.71
N TRP A 140 8.18 4.04 -5.39
CA TRP A 140 7.10 4.58 -4.56
C TRP A 140 7.64 5.35 -3.36
N ILE A 141 7.04 6.51 -3.09
CA ILE A 141 7.27 7.31 -1.90
C ILE A 141 6.00 7.34 -1.05
N THR A 142 6.15 7.04 0.24
CA THR A 142 5.13 7.25 1.26
C THR A 142 5.54 8.44 2.13
N ILE A 143 4.83 9.57 2.05
CA ILE A 143 5.23 10.83 2.72
C ILE A 143 5.19 10.68 4.25
N GLN A 144 4.17 9.99 4.78
CA GLN A 144 4.00 9.73 6.21
C GLN A 144 4.25 8.25 6.48
N LYS A 145 5.49 7.89 6.81
CA LYS A 145 5.82 6.60 7.40
C LYS A 145 5.72 6.71 8.93
N PRO A 146 4.91 5.88 9.61
CA PRO A 146 4.86 5.87 11.08
C PRO A 146 6.22 5.59 11.72
N LEU A 147 6.44 6.12 12.92
CA LEU A 147 7.70 5.94 13.66
C LEU A 147 7.86 4.54 14.27
N GLN A 148 6.76 3.79 14.39
CA GLN A 148 6.76 2.40 14.84
C GLN A 148 6.45 1.50 13.65
N THR A 149 7.07 0.31 13.62
CA THR A 149 6.81 -0.70 12.58
C THR A 149 5.40 -1.25 12.74
N ASP A 150 4.48 -0.78 11.92
CA ASP A 150 3.18 -1.42 11.71
C ASP A 150 3.36 -2.67 10.84
N GLY A 151 2.86 -3.81 11.31
CA GLY A 151 2.91 -5.08 10.58
C GLY A 151 2.16 -5.01 9.24
N VAL A 152 1.10 -4.20 9.14
CA VAL A 152 0.38 -3.97 7.88
C VAL A 152 1.28 -3.24 6.88
N ILE A 153 1.98 -2.19 7.31
CA ILE A 153 2.88 -1.43 6.44
C ILE A 153 4.06 -2.31 6.01
N TYR A 154 4.65 -3.08 6.92
CA TYR A 154 5.71 -4.04 6.58
C TYR A 154 5.25 -5.04 5.51
N ASN A 155 4.08 -5.66 5.68
CA ASN A 155 3.51 -6.60 4.72
C ASN A 155 3.19 -5.94 3.36
N LEU A 156 2.77 -4.67 3.35
CA LEU A 156 2.55 -3.91 2.12
C LEU A 156 3.87 -3.58 1.40
N GLU A 157 4.90 -3.14 2.13
CA GLU A 157 6.23 -2.86 1.54
C GLU A 157 6.87 -4.13 0.96
N ASP A 158 6.76 -5.27 1.66
CA ASP A 158 7.20 -6.57 1.14
C ASP A 158 6.42 -7.00 -0.12
N LYS A 159 5.08 -6.93 -0.08
CA LYS A 159 4.23 -7.24 -1.25
C LYS A 159 4.58 -6.36 -2.47
N MET A 160 4.88 -5.08 -2.24
CA MET A 160 5.32 -4.17 -3.29
C MET A 160 6.69 -4.56 -3.85
N LEU A 161 7.65 -4.88 -2.98
CA LEU A 161 9.00 -5.30 -3.35
C LEU A 161 9.00 -6.61 -4.14
N VAL A 162 8.20 -7.61 -3.73
CA VAL A 162 8.02 -8.89 -4.44
C VAL A 162 7.48 -8.68 -5.85
N ARG A 163 6.64 -7.67 -6.08
CA ARG A 163 6.16 -7.28 -7.42
C ARG A 163 7.11 -6.32 -8.15
N GLY A 164 8.28 -6.04 -7.56
CA GLY A 164 9.35 -5.21 -8.13
C GLY A 164 9.10 -3.71 -8.07
N VAL A 165 8.21 -3.25 -7.19
CA VAL A 165 8.00 -1.82 -6.90
C VAL A 165 8.92 -1.43 -5.73
N GLN A 166 9.82 -0.49 -5.95
CA GLN A 166 10.79 -0.07 -4.92
C GLN A 166 10.20 1.01 -4.02
N VAL A 167 9.96 0.70 -2.75
CA VAL A 167 9.55 1.71 -1.76
C VAL A 167 10.79 2.43 -1.23
N ILE A 168 10.87 3.74 -1.46
CA ILE A 168 12.03 4.59 -1.13
C ILE A 168 11.65 5.68 -0.10
N SER A 169 12.67 6.29 0.51
CA SER A 169 12.47 7.38 1.46
C SER A 169 11.78 8.58 0.80
N ALA A 170 10.82 9.20 1.50
CA ALA A 170 10.20 10.44 1.04
C ALA A 170 11.15 11.65 1.02
N LYS A 171 12.34 11.55 1.63
CA LYS A 171 13.31 12.64 1.81
C LYS A 171 14.73 12.18 1.47
N GLY A 172 15.59 13.14 1.15
CA GLY A 172 17.00 12.91 0.83
C GLY A 172 17.24 12.84 -0.67
N GLN A 173 18.50 12.61 -1.05
CA GLN A 173 18.94 12.71 -2.45
C GLN A 173 18.27 11.63 -3.34
N GLU A 174 18.04 10.42 -2.83
CA GLU A 174 17.33 9.34 -3.53
C GLU A 174 15.95 9.77 -4.03
N ALA A 175 15.16 10.46 -3.20
CA ALA A 175 13.84 10.97 -3.57
C ALA A 175 13.92 12.04 -4.68
N ILE A 176 14.95 12.90 -4.63
CA ILE A 176 15.19 13.96 -5.61
C ILE A 176 15.65 13.34 -6.94
N ASP A 177 16.56 12.38 -6.89
CA ASP A 177 17.10 11.69 -8.07
C ASP A 177 16.03 10.83 -8.75
N ALA A 178 15.21 10.12 -7.99
CA ALA A 178 14.04 9.40 -8.52
C ALA A 178 13.08 10.39 -9.20
N ALA A 179 12.77 11.52 -8.56
CA ALA A 179 11.90 12.54 -9.14
C ALA A 179 12.49 13.21 -10.39
N LEU A 180 13.81 13.39 -10.47
CA LEU A 180 14.50 13.97 -11.62
C LEU A 180 14.66 12.98 -12.77
N THR A 181 14.89 11.70 -12.50
CA THR A 181 15.12 10.65 -13.51
C THR A 181 13.86 9.94 -14.00
N ALA A 182 12.73 10.08 -13.30
CA ALA A 182 11.43 9.57 -13.75
C ALA A 182 11.01 10.17 -15.10
N ASP A 183 10.41 9.38 -15.98
CA ASP A 183 9.67 9.85 -17.15
C ASP A 183 8.29 10.41 -16.76
N LEU A 184 7.69 9.86 -15.70
CA LEU A 184 6.37 10.22 -15.17
C LEU A 184 6.40 10.25 -13.63
N VAL A 185 5.79 11.27 -13.02
CA VAL A 185 5.55 11.32 -11.58
C VAL A 185 4.04 11.29 -11.34
N VAL A 186 3.55 10.35 -10.54
CA VAL A 186 2.13 10.29 -10.14
C VAL A 186 2.01 10.78 -8.70
N LEU A 187 1.40 11.95 -8.50
CA LEU A 187 1.00 12.40 -7.17
C LEU A 187 -0.39 11.85 -6.87
N ASN A 188 -0.50 10.94 -5.91
CA ASN A 188 -1.77 10.39 -5.45
C ASN A 188 -2.32 11.24 -4.29
N THR A 189 -3.58 11.66 -4.39
CA THR A 189 -4.31 12.56 -3.46
C THR A 189 -3.83 14.02 -3.50
N ALA A 190 -4.71 14.96 -3.17
CA ALA A 190 -4.36 16.36 -3.00
C ALA A 190 -3.33 16.57 -1.87
N VAL A 191 -3.24 15.63 -0.91
CA VAL A 191 -2.25 15.64 0.18
C VAL A 191 -0.81 15.51 -0.34
N ALA A 192 -0.58 14.77 -1.43
CA ALA A 192 0.77 14.55 -1.97
C ALA A 192 1.46 15.84 -2.47
N GLY A 193 0.71 16.89 -2.79
CA GLY A 193 1.29 18.19 -3.17
C GLY A 193 2.19 18.81 -2.09
N LYS A 194 1.96 18.48 -0.81
CA LYS A 194 2.80 18.91 0.32
C LYS A 194 4.24 18.41 0.28
N TRP A 195 4.53 17.36 -0.49
CA TRP A 195 5.87 16.81 -0.66
C TRP A 195 6.74 17.65 -1.62
N LEU A 196 6.11 18.40 -2.53
CA LEU A 196 6.80 19.09 -3.62
C LEU A 196 7.83 20.12 -3.15
N ASP A 197 7.44 21.13 -2.37
CA ASP A 197 8.42 22.17 -1.95
C ASP A 197 9.48 21.67 -0.96
N PRO A 198 9.14 20.87 0.08
CA PRO A 198 10.15 20.46 1.07
C PRO A 198 11.23 19.55 0.49
N VAL A 199 10.95 18.84 -0.61
CA VAL A 199 11.85 17.84 -1.19
C VAL A 199 12.42 18.29 -2.52
N LEU A 200 11.63 18.89 -3.42
CA LEU A 200 12.06 19.27 -4.76
C LEU A 200 12.41 20.75 -4.90
N LYS A 201 12.74 21.44 -3.80
CA LYS A 201 13.16 22.85 -3.81
C LYS A 201 14.28 23.08 -4.84
N GLY A 202 14.06 24.04 -5.75
CA GLY A 202 14.99 24.34 -6.85
C GLY A 202 14.89 23.40 -8.07
N ASN A 203 14.23 22.26 -7.96
CA ASN A 203 14.02 21.29 -9.05
C ASN A 203 12.57 21.25 -9.58
N LEU A 204 11.62 21.93 -8.94
CA LEU A 204 10.20 21.94 -9.30
C LEU A 204 9.93 22.15 -10.81
N SER A 205 10.55 23.14 -11.45
CA SER A 205 10.36 23.43 -12.88
C SER A 205 10.75 22.28 -13.82
N ARG A 206 11.60 21.35 -13.36
CA ARG A 206 12.03 20.15 -14.09
C ARG A 206 11.15 18.93 -13.82
N VAL A 207 10.34 18.97 -12.76
CA VAL A 207 9.51 17.83 -12.31
C VAL A 207 8.03 18.06 -12.59
N LEU A 208 7.50 19.27 -12.35
CA LEU A 208 6.08 19.56 -12.56
C LEU A 208 5.58 19.23 -14.00
N PRO A 209 6.31 19.53 -15.09
CA PRO A 209 5.87 19.19 -16.45
C PRO A 209 5.77 17.70 -16.78
N LYS A 210 6.12 16.80 -15.85
CA LYS A 210 5.93 15.35 -15.95
C LYS A 210 5.11 14.77 -14.79
N VAL A 211 4.43 15.62 -14.03
CA VAL A 211 3.49 15.19 -12.99
C VAL A 211 2.11 14.95 -13.60
N LEU A 212 1.56 13.76 -13.38
CA LEU A 212 0.11 13.55 -13.37
C LEU A 212 -0.37 13.52 -11.92
N TRP A 213 -1.35 14.36 -11.60
CA TRP A 213 -1.91 14.43 -10.25
C TRP A 213 -3.23 13.70 -10.19
N TRP A 214 -3.27 12.53 -9.54
CA TRP A 214 -4.50 11.77 -9.34
C TRP A 214 -5.20 12.25 -8.07
N ILE A 215 -6.39 12.82 -8.23
CA ILE A 215 -7.15 13.45 -7.16
C ILE A 215 -8.50 12.73 -7.00
N HIS A 216 -8.70 12.20 -5.80
CA HIS A 216 -9.80 11.30 -5.43
C HIS A 216 -10.81 12.00 -4.51
N GLU A 217 -10.44 13.15 -3.94
CA GLU A 217 -11.16 13.75 -2.84
C GLU A 217 -12.14 14.84 -3.28
N MET A 218 -13.38 14.82 -2.77
CA MET A 218 -14.38 15.88 -2.99
C MET A 218 -14.60 16.74 -1.73
N ARG A 219 -13.52 17.06 -0.99
CA ARG A 219 -13.60 17.73 0.33
C ARG A 219 -13.03 19.15 0.33
N GLY A 220 -13.79 20.07 0.91
CA GLY A 220 -13.54 21.52 0.85
C GLY A 220 -12.29 22.03 1.58
N HIS A 221 -11.64 21.23 2.43
CA HIS A 221 -10.45 21.64 3.20
C HIS A 221 -9.13 21.50 2.42
N TYR A 222 -9.14 20.81 1.28
CA TYR A 222 -7.97 20.66 0.40
C TYR A 222 -7.71 21.88 -0.50
N PHE A 223 -8.69 22.79 -0.65
CA PHE A 223 -8.51 24.05 -1.37
C PHE A 223 -7.71 25.06 -0.53
N LYS A 224 -6.41 24.79 -0.35
CA LYS A 224 -5.41 25.66 0.27
C LYS A 224 -4.12 25.58 -0.55
N LEU A 225 -3.36 26.67 -0.61
CA LEU A 225 -2.11 26.73 -1.39
C LEU A 225 -1.10 25.64 -0.97
N ASP A 226 -1.02 25.31 0.32
CA ASP A 226 -0.15 24.24 0.86
C ASP A 226 -0.41 22.86 0.24
N PHE A 227 -1.63 22.61 -0.27
CA PHE A 227 -1.97 21.36 -0.95
C PHE A 227 -1.78 21.49 -2.46
N VAL A 228 -2.29 22.56 -3.09
CA VAL A 228 -2.52 22.59 -4.55
C VAL A 228 -1.94 23.78 -5.32
N LYS A 229 -1.05 24.60 -4.74
CA LYS A 229 -0.48 25.76 -5.46
C LYS A 229 0.27 25.43 -6.75
N HIS A 230 0.80 24.22 -6.88
CA HIS A 230 1.53 23.75 -8.07
C HIS A 230 0.62 23.14 -9.15
N LEU A 231 -0.68 23.01 -8.89
CA LEU A 231 -1.64 22.35 -9.78
C LEU A 231 -1.73 22.99 -11.20
N PRO A 232 -1.58 24.32 -11.41
CA PRO A 232 -1.51 24.88 -12.77
C PRO A 232 -0.28 24.50 -13.59
N LEU A 233 0.74 23.92 -12.97
CA LEU A 233 2.07 23.70 -13.55
C LEU A 233 2.34 22.22 -13.84
N VAL A 234 1.42 21.31 -13.47
CA VAL A 234 1.56 19.88 -13.75
C VAL A 234 1.09 19.54 -15.17
N ALA A 235 1.54 18.40 -15.70
CA ALA A 235 1.18 17.95 -17.04
C ALA A 235 -0.34 17.69 -17.17
N GLY A 236 -0.95 17.16 -16.11
CA GLY A 236 -2.39 16.96 -16.05
C GLY A 236 -2.89 16.52 -14.68
N ALA A 237 -4.21 16.57 -14.51
CA ALA A 237 -4.91 15.99 -13.37
C ALA A 237 -5.75 14.80 -13.83
N MET A 238 -5.69 13.69 -13.10
CA MET A 238 -6.61 12.55 -13.26
C MET A 238 -7.64 12.61 -12.13
N ILE A 239 -8.92 12.49 -12.45
CA ILE A 239 -10.02 12.64 -11.49
C ILE A 239 -11.07 11.56 -11.73
N ASP A 240 -11.59 10.96 -10.66
CA ASP A 240 -12.39 9.72 -10.75
C ASP A 240 -13.77 9.88 -11.41
N SER A 241 -14.29 11.11 -11.51
CA SER A 241 -15.59 11.39 -12.14
C SER A 241 -15.67 12.81 -12.72
N HIS A 242 -16.60 13.00 -13.67
CA HIS A 242 -16.95 14.33 -14.19
C HIS A 242 -17.44 15.29 -13.10
N VAL A 243 -18.27 14.81 -12.16
CA VAL A 243 -18.79 15.62 -11.04
C VAL A 243 -17.64 16.13 -10.16
N THR A 244 -16.69 15.25 -9.84
CA THR A 244 -15.50 15.60 -9.07
C THR A 244 -14.59 16.56 -9.86
N ALA A 245 -14.47 16.38 -11.18
CA ALA A 245 -13.67 17.28 -12.03
C ALA A 245 -14.24 18.70 -12.08
N ASP A 246 -15.56 18.84 -12.26
CA ASP A 246 -16.24 20.15 -12.21
C ASP A 246 -16.18 20.78 -10.81
N TYR A 247 -16.33 19.97 -9.75
CA TYR A 247 -16.15 20.42 -8.38
C TYR A 247 -14.76 21.02 -8.15
N TRP A 248 -13.69 20.33 -8.59
CA TRP A 248 -12.33 20.83 -8.48
C TRP A 248 -12.12 22.09 -9.31
N LYS A 249 -12.50 22.08 -10.59
CA LYS A 249 -12.38 23.22 -11.51
C LYS A 249 -13.04 24.49 -10.97
N ASN A 250 -14.27 24.39 -10.46
CA ASN A 250 -14.97 25.53 -9.91
C ASN A 250 -14.32 25.98 -8.59
N ARG A 251 -14.02 25.05 -7.68
CA ARG A 251 -13.50 25.40 -6.34
C ARG A 251 -12.05 25.88 -6.32
N THR A 252 -11.17 25.44 -7.22
CA THR A 252 -9.81 26.03 -7.34
C THR A 252 -9.88 27.44 -7.90
N GLN A 253 -10.76 27.69 -8.88
CA GLN A 253 -10.95 29.01 -9.46
C GLN A 253 -11.58 29.99 -8.45
N GLU A 254 -12.70 29.61 -7.83
CA GLU A 254 -13.44 30.45 -6.87
C GLU A 254 -12.64 30.78 -5.60
N ARG A 255 -11.91 29.79 -5.04
CA ARG A 255 -11.26 29.95 -3.73
C ARG A 255 -9.81 30.38 -3.78
N LEU A 256 -9.10 30.07 -4.87
CA LEU A 256 -7.65 30.25 -4.97
C LEU A 256 -7.22 31.02 -6.23
N GLY A 257 -8.13 31.31 -7.17
CA GLY A 257 -7.76 31.84 -8.50
C GLY A 257 -6.92 30.86 -9.34
N ILE A 258 -6.95 29.58 -8.99
CA ILE A 258 -6.11 28.53 -9.60
C ILE A 258 -6.89 27.86 -10.73
N LYS A 259 -6.36 27.99 -11.95
CA LYS A 259 -6.83 27.25 -13.13
C LYS A 259 -6.38 25.79 -13.02
N MET A 260 -7.29 24.85 -13.27
CA MET A 260 -6.95 23.44 -13.43
C MET A 260 -6.04 23.20 -14.65
N PRO A 261 -5.11 22.23 -14.59
CA PRO A 261 -4.36 21.75 -15.76
C PRO A 261 -5.28 20.97 -16.70
N GLU A 262 -4.73 20.37 -17.76
CA GLU A 262 -5.48 19.41 -18.56
C GLU A 262 -6.02 18.29 -17.65
N THR A 263 -7.33 18.05 -17.72
CA THR A 263 -8.05 17.23 -16.73
C THR A 263 -8.68 16.04 -17.42
N TYR A 264 -8.27 14.85 -17.01
CA TYR A 264 -8.73 13.57 -17.54
C TYR A 264 -9.65 12.90 -16.52
N VAL A 265 -10.82 12.46 -16.95
CA VAL A 265 -11.70 11.65 -16.10
C VAL A 265 -11.30 10.18 -16.25
N VAL A 266 -10.89 9.56 -15.15
CA VAL A 266 -10.39 8.18 -15.10
C VAL A 266 -11.16 7.43 -14.03
N HIS A 267 -12.21 6.71 -14.45
CA HIS A 267 -13.00 5.92 -13.52
C HIS A 267 -12.19 4.80 -12.86
N LEU A 268 -12.56 4.47 -11.63
CA LEU A 268 -11.98 3.33 -10.91
C LEU A 268 -12.31 2.03 -11.64
N GLY A 269 -11.29 1.26 -12.00
CA GLY A 269 -11.45 -0.09 -12.52
C GLY A 269 -11.76 -1.07 -11.39
N ASN A 270 -12.50 -2.13 -11.72
CA ASN A 270 -12.62 -3.33 -10.90
C ASN A 270 -12.08 -4.51 -11.70
N SER A 271 -11.44 -5.49 -11.05
CA SER A 271 -11.05 -6.74 -11.71
C SER A 271 -12.29 -7.48 -12.22
N LYS A 272 -12.32 -7.78 -13.52
CA LYS A 272 -13.41 -8.54 -14.17
C LYS A 272 -13.57 -9.93 -13.55
N GLU A 273 -12.46 -10.59 -13.25
CA GLU A 273 -12.44 -11.89 -12.57
C GLU A 273 -13.08 -11.84 -11.18
N LEU A 274 -12.77 -10.81 -10.37
CA LEU A 274 -13.38 -10.65 -9.05
C LEU A 274 -14.89 -10.33 -9.14
N MET A 275 -15.31 -9.63 -10.19
CA MET A 275 -16.74 -9.42 -10.46
C MET A 275 -17.44 -10.73 -10.86
N GLU A 276 -16.84 -11.53 -11.73
CA GLU A 276 -17.37 -12.84 -12.16
C GLU A 276 -17.47 -13.82 -10.98
N VAL A 277 -16.45 -13.89 -10.11
CA VAL A 277 -16.48 -14.68 -8.87
C VAL A 277 -17.53 -14.17 -7.87
N ALA A 278 -17.79 -12.86 -7.84
CA ALA A 278 -18.85 -12.30 -6.99
C ALA A 278 -20.26 -12.60 -7.52
N GLU A 279 -20.42 -12.74 -8.84
CA GLU A 279 -21.69 -13.11 -9.49
C GLU A 279 -21.99 -14.61 -9.42
N ASP A 280 -20.96 -15.48 -9.41
CA ASP A 280 -21.14 -16.91 -9.16
C ASP A 280 -21.48 -17.19 -7.67
N SER A 281 -22.74 -17.54 -7.42
CA SER A 281 -23.23 -17.90 -6.08
C SER A 281 -22.48 -19.02 -5.37
N ILE A 282 -21.87 -19.97 -6.10
CA ILE A 282 -21.11 -21.08 -5.52
C ILE A 282 -19.70 -20.60 -5.17
N ALA A 283 -18.99 -19.96 -6.12
CA ALA A 283 -17.65 -19.43 -5.87
C ALA A 283 -17.65 -18.37 -4.76
N ASN A 284 -18.65 -17.47 -4.75
CA ASN A 284 -18.87 -16.48 -3.71
C ASN A 284 -19.13 -17.13 -2.33
N ARG A 285 -19.87 -18.25 -2.27
CA ARG A 285 -20.06 -18.99 -1.01
C ARG A 285 -18.76 -19.62 -0.52
N VAL A 286 -18.05 -20.35 -1.39
CA VAL A 286 -16.78 -21.02 -1.03
C VAL A 286 -15.72 -19.99 -0.59
N LEU A 287 -15.64 -18.85 -1.27
CA LEU A 287 -14.74 -17.76 -0.89
C LEU A 287 -15.10 -17.17 0.50
N ARG A 288 -16.39 -17.01 0.81
CA ARG A 288 -16.83 -16.55 2.14
C ARG A 288 -16.54 -17.57 3.23
N GLU A 289 -16.83 -18.86 2.98
CA GLU A 289 -16.53 -19.96 3.91
C GLU A 289 -15.02 -19.99 4.21
N HIS A 290 -14.18 -19.97 3.17
CA HIS A 290 -12.72 -19.92 3.31
C HIS A 290 -12.21 -18.67 4.06
N ILE A 291 -12.76 -17.48 3.77
CA ILE A 291 -12.40 -16.25 4.51
C ILE A 291 -12.79 -16.38 5.99
N ARG A 292 -13.97 -16.92 6.31
CA ARG A 292 -14.42 -17.13 7.70
C ARG A 292 -13.52 -18.11 8.43
N GLU A 293 -13.20 -19.25 7.82
CA GLU A 293 -12.23 -20.22 8.36
C GLU A 293 -10.85 -19.58 8.61
N SER A 294 -10.33 -18.81 7.65
CA SER A 294 -9.02 -18.13 7.77
C SER A 294 -8.97 -17.05 8.86
N LEU A 295 -10.12 -16.56 9.30
CA LEU A 295 -10.29 -15.58 10.37
C LEU A 295 -10.78 -16.21 11.68
N GLU A 296 -10.90 -17.55 11.75
CA GLU A 296 -11.42 -18.32 12.88
C GLU A 296 -12.86 -17.94 13.29
N VAL A 297 -13.66 -17.44 12.34
CA VAL A 297 -15.04 -16.97 12.52
C VAL A 297 -16.02 -18.13 12.30
N ARG A 298 -16.77 -18.54 13.34
CA ARG A 298 -17.73 -19.66 13.28
C ARG A 298 -19.05 -19.20 12.67
N ASP A 299 -19.92 -20.13 12.27
CA ASP A 299 -21.19 -19.79 11.59
C ASP A 299 -22.14 -18.90 12.43
N GLU A 300 -22.11 -19.03 13.76
CA GLU A 300 -22.85 -18.18 14.69
C GLU A 300 -22.29 -16.74 14.83
N ASP A 301 -21.06 -16.48 14.37
CA ASP A 301 -20.37 -15.20 14.57
C ASP A 301 -20.68 -14.18 13.46
N LEU A 302 -21.08 -12.97 13.87
CA LEU A 302 -21.39 -11.86 12.95
C LEU A 302 -20.11 -11.13 12.49
N LEU A 303 -19.85 -11.16 11.17
CA LEU A 303 -18.71 -10.45 10.56
C LEU A 303 -19.13 -9.06 10.07
N PHE A 304 -18.58 -8.01 10.67
CA PHE A 304 -18.79 -6.63 10.23
C PHE A 304 -17.68 -6.17 9.27
N GLY A 305 -17.98 -6.13 7.98
CA GLY A 305 -17.13 -5.49 6.98
C GLY A 305 -17.34 -3.98 6.94
N ILE A 306 -16.44 -3.18 7.55
CA ILE A 306 -16.46 -1.73 7.40
C ILE A 306 -15.75 -1.36 6.09
N ILE A 307 -16.52 -1.27 5.01
CA ILE A 307 -16.05 -0.69 3.76
C ILE A 307 -16.08 0.83 3.94
N ASN A 308 -14.91 1.45 4.13
CA ASN A 308 -14.75 2.90 3.95
C ASN A 308 -14.81 3.22 2.45
N SER A 309 -16.03 3.19 1.89
CA SER A 309 -16.26 3.53 0.50
C SER A 309 -15.97 5.01 0.25
N MET A 310 -15.36 5.28 -0.90
CA MET A 310 -15.22 6.65 -1.39
C MET A 310 -16.60 7.27 -1.58
N ASN A 311 -16.69 8.60 -1.36
CA ASN A 311 -17.95 9.29 -1.09
C ASN A 311 -19.03 8.98 -2.15
N PHE A 312 -20.15 8.40 -1.72
CA PHE A 312 -21.37 8.33 -2.52
C PHE A 312 -22.25 9.55 -2.22
N LEU A 313 -22.62 10.25 -3.31
CA LEU A 313 -23.55 11.40 -3.40
C LEU A 313 -23.04 12.71 -2.78
#